data_AF-A0A1Q3C591-F1
#
_entry.id   AF-A0A1Q3C591-F1
#
_cell.length_a   1.000
_cell.length_b   1.000
_cell.length_c   1.000
_cell.angle_alpha   90.00
_cell.angle_beta   90.00
_cell.angle_gamma   90.00
#
_symmetry.space_group_name_H-M   'P 1'
#
loop_
_entity.id
_entity.type
_entity.pdbx_description
1 polymer ?
#
loop_
_entity_poly.entity_id
_entity_poly.type
_entity_poly.pdbx_seq_one_letter_code
_entity_poly.pdbx_strand_id
1 'polypeptide(L)'
;MWDRLEVTYEGTSQVKEAKISMLVHEYEMFTMNENEDIKSMFSRFTNIINALQALDKIYSNSEMDLLKKKKKVMIATWDDSDESSADEDSNEEVAQIALMALEVEEEEEEEEEESDEVTYDELVLVVEKYSSMIASLKKNVKILVNENEELKSINLAKEENSNEIEVDLLENEVAFLEKENRKLKEEIEALKKTLSKLSNSSEKLENLIGIQRCVFDKAGLGYEEMNNVKLYQNFFERKERIEKEKVEKAHIKKKIVKISCNCCDKI
;
A
#
# COMPACT_ATOMS: atom_id res chain seq x y z
N MET A 1 21.99 32.69 -10.82
CA MET A 1 20.93 32.32 -11.79
C MET A 1 21.14 30.89 -12.28
N TRP A 2 22.39 30.52 -12.60
CA TRP A 2 22.82 29.14 -12.89
C TRP A 2 22.67 28.18 -11.70
N ASP A 3 23.03 28.57 -10.48
CA ASP A 3 22.88 27.71 -9.28
C ASP A 3 21.41 27.32 -9.02
N ARG A 4 20.47 28.21 -9.34
CA ARG A 4 19.04 27.94 -9.23
C ARG A 4 18.55 26.99 -10.33
N LEU A 5 19.19 27.00 -11.49
CA LEU A 5 18.91 26.09 -12.60
C LEU A 5 19.49 24.69 -12.32
N GLU A 6 20.72 24.63 -11.81
CA GLU A 6 21.43 23.43 -11.36
C GLU A 6 20.66 22.72 -10.24
N VAL A 7 20.20 23.46 -9.23
CA VAL A 7 19.35 22.91 -8.16
C VAL A 7 18.02 22.37 -8.69
N THR A 8 17.41 23.02 -9.69
CA THR A 8 16.14 22.53 -10.27
C THR A 8 16.31 21.36 -11.24
N TYR A 9 17.46 21.24 -11.91
CA TYR A 9 17.68 20.23 -12.95
C TYR A 9 18.43 19.00 -12.42
N GLU A 10 19.37 19.18 -11.49
CA GLU A 10 20.12 18.10 -10.86
C GLU A 10 19.54 17.66 -9.51
N GLY A 11 18.77 18.52 -8.84
CA GLY A 11 18.21 18.28 -7.51
C GLY A 11 19.16 18.66 -6.36
N THR A 12 18.59 19.04 -5.21
CA THR A 12 19.37 19.29 -3.98
C THR A 12 19.95 17.98 -3.43
N SER A 13 21.04 18.05 -2.66
CA SER A 13 21.61 16.87 -1.99
C SER A 13 20.57 16.10 -1.17
N GLN A 14 19.63 16.82 -0.55
CA GLN A 14 18.53 16.22 0.22
C GLN A 14 17.54 15.41 -0.65
N VAL A 15 17.21 15.88 -1.86
CA VAL A 15 16.35 15.13 -2.80
C VAL A 15 17.09 13.90 -3.33
N LYS A 16 18.40 14.00 -3.55
CA LYS A 16 19.24 12.89 -3.99
C LYS A 16 19.36 11.82 -2.90
N GLU A 17 19.57 12.22 -1.65
CA GLU A 17 19.64 11.33 -0.49
C GLU A 17 18.30 10.61 -0.27
N ALA A 18 17.18 11.34 -0.30
CA ALA A 18 15.85 10.72 -0.23
C ALA A 18 15.62 9.70 -1.35
N LYS A 19 16.08 9.98 -2.57
CA LYS A 19 15.98 9.06 -3.71
C LYS A 19 16.84 7.81 -3.53
N ILE A 20 18.03 7.94 -2.94
CA ILE A 20 18.87 6.80 -2.57
C ILE A 20 18.16 5.97 -1.48
N SER A 21 17.68 6.59 -0.41
CA SER A 21 16.98 5.89 0.67
C SER A 21 15.75 5.13 0.16
N MET A 22 14.98 5.72 -0.76
CA MET A 22 13.84 5.04 -1.38
C MET A 22 14.27 3.80 -2.20
N LEU A 23 15.32 3.92 -3.01
CA LEU A 23 15.81 2.81 -3.84
C LEU A 23 16.47 1.71 -3.00
N VAL A 24 17.17 2.07 -1.92
CA VAL A 24 17.74 1.10 -0.97
C VAL A 24 16.61 0.34 -0.26
N HIS A 25 15.57 1.04 0.18
CA HIS A 25 14.41 0.40 0.79
C HIS A 25 13.68 -0.53 -0.19
N GLU A 26 13.53 -0.11 -1.45
CA GLU A 26 12.96 -0.95 -2.52
C GLU A 26 13.81 -2.20 -2.79
N TYR A 27 15.15 -2.09 -2.69
CA TYR A 27 16.07 -3.23 -2.78
C TYR A 27 15.94 -4.18 -1.57
N GLU A 28 15.84 -3.64 -0.34
CA GLU A 28 15.72 -4.45 0.88
C GLU A 28 14.39 -5.22 0.95
N MET A 29 13.31 -4.60 0.46
CA MET A 29 11.98 -5.21 0.38
C MET A 29 11.77 -6.02 -0.90
N PHE A 30 12.83 -6.20 -1.71
CA PHE A 30 12.70 -6.85 -3.01
C PHE A 30 12.41 -8.34 -2.86
N THR A 31 11.22 -8.75 -3.29
CA THR A 31 10.81 -10.16 -3.36
C THR A 31 10.29 -10.50 -4.76
N MET A 32 10.31 -11.79 -5.09
CA MET A 32 9.67 -12.30 -6.29
C MET A 32 8.15 -12.27 -6.12
N ASN A 33 7.43 -11.81 -7.14
CA ASN A 33 5.98 -11.82 -7.12
C ASN A 33 5.42 -13.18 -7.55
N GLU A 34 4.24 -13.54 -7.07
CA GLU A 34 3.62 -14.87 -7.31
C GLU A 34 3.36 -15.21 -8.79
N ASN A 35 3.19 -14.19 -9.65
CA ASN A 35 2.85 -14.35 -11.07
C ASN A 35 3.92 -13.82 -12.02
N GLU A 36 5.17 -13.77 -11.55
CA GLU A 36 6.28 -13.19 -12.29
C GLU A 36 7.28 -14.26 -12.71
N ASP A 37 7.78 -14.18 -13.94
CA ASP A 37 8.88 -15.02 -14.41
C ASP A 37 10.24 -14.52 -13.90
N ILE A 38 11.21 -15.43 -13.76
CA ILE A 38 12.54 -15.12 -13.22
C ILE A 38 13.24 -14.01 -14.01
N LYS A 39 13.04 -13.96 -15.34
CA LYS A 39 13.65 -12.95 -16.21
C LYS A 39 13.05 -11.56 -15.96
N SER A 40 11.74 -11.47 -15.76
CA SER A 40 11.05 -10.25 -15.35
C SER A 40 11.51 -9.79 -13.96
N MET A 41 11.67 -10.71 -13.01
CA MET A 41 12.19 -10.41 -11.68
C MET A 41 13.62 -9.85 -11.76
N PHE A 42 14.49 -10.52 -12.51
CA PHE A 42 15.88 -10.08 -12.71
C PHE A 42 15.95 -8.71 -13.41
N SER A 43 15.02 -8.44 -14.34
CA SER A 43 14.92 -7.13 -14.99
C SER A 43 14.56 -6.02 -14.00
N ARG A 44 13.59 -6.24 -13.09
CA ARG A 44 13.27 -5.27 -12.02
C ARG A 44 14.45 -5.05 -11.09
N PHE A 45 15.10 -6.13 -10.66
CA PHE A 45 16.30 -6.07 -9.82
C PHE A 45 17.40 -5.25 -10.49
N THR A 46 17.68 -5.55 -11.76
CA THR A 46 18.70 -4.85 -12.56
C THR A 46 18.39 -3.36 -12.70
N ASN A 47 17.12 -2.98 -12.85
CA ASN A 47 16.70 -1.58 -12.91
C ASN A 47 17.00 -0.83 -11.60
N ILE A 48 16.70 -1.43 -10.44
CA ILE A 48 16.98 -0.85 -9.11
C ILE A 48 18.49 -0.64 -8.94
N ILE A 49 19.28 -1.66 -9.28
CA ILE A 49 20.74 -1.61 -9.21
C ILE A 49 21.32 -0.55 -10.14
N ASN A 50 20.82 -0.44 -11.38
CA ASN A 50 21.30 0.55 -12.34
C ASN A 50 20.94 1.98 -11.91
N ALA A 51 19.76 2.18 -11.32
CA ALA A 51 19.35 3.47 -10.76
C ALA A 51 20.25 3.87 -9.57
N LEU A 52 20.56 2.94 -8.68
CA LEU A 52 21.50 3.15 -7.58
C LEU A 52 22.91 3.47 -8.09
N GLN A 53 23.40 2.76 -9.12
CA GLN A 53 24.72 3.03 -9.71
C GLN A 53 24.82 4.38 -10.43
N ALA A 54 23.73 4.83 -11.07
CA ALA A 54 23.68 6.17 -11.66
C ALA A 54 23.81 7.26 -10.59
N LEU A 55 23.34 6.98 -9.36
CA LEU A 55 23.48 7.87 -8.21
C LEU A 55 24.85 7.72 -7.49
N ASP A 56 25.43 6.51 -7.47
CA ASP A 56 26.76 6.16 -6.90
C ASP A 56 27.90 6.94 -7.57
N LYS A 57 27.81 7.22 -8.88
CA LYS A 57 28.81 8.03 -9.59
C LYS A 57 28.97 9.46 -9.06
N ILE A 58 28.08 9.91 -8.17
CA ILE A 58 28.04 11.28 -7.65
C ILE A 58 28.46 11.32 -6.16
N TYR A 59 28.41 10.21 -5.42
CA TYR A 59 28.69 10.19 -3.98
C TYR A 59 29.36 8.89 -3.51
N SER A 60 30.53 9.02 -2.85
CA SER A 60 31.23 7.92 -2.18
C SER A 60 30.69 7.76 -0.76
N ASN A 61 29.75 6.82 -0.55
CA ASN A 61 29.22 6.51 0.79
C ASN A 61 29.48 5.04 1.16
N SER A 62 29.80 4.77 2.43
CA SER A 62 30.26 3.45 2.92
C SER A 62 29.21 2.34 2.86
N GLU A 63 27.92 2.69 2.88
CA GLU A 63 26.81 1.73 2.72
C GLU A 63 26.74 1.14 1.29
N MET A 64 27.27 1.87 0.30
CA MET A 64 27.30 1.43 -1.11
C MET A 64 28.32 0.33 -1.39
N ASP A 65 29.39 0.24 -0.58
CA ASP A 65 30.37 -0.85 -0.72
C ASP A 65 29.76 -2.21 -0.36
N LEU A 66 28.82 -2.23 0.59
CA LEU A 66 28.10 -3.44 0.96
C LEU A 66 27.15 -3.90 -0.16
N LEU A 67 26.50 -2.95 -0.83
CA LEU A 67 25.66 -3.20 -2.02
C LEU A 67 26.47 -3.70 -3.23
N LYS A 68 27.67 -3.14 -3.45
CA LYS A 68 28.60 -3.61 -4.51
C LYS A 68 29.04 -5.05 -4.26
N LYS A 69 29.37 -5.40 -3.01
CA LYS A 69 29.73 -6.77 -2.61
C LYS A 69 28.56 -7.74 -2.82
N LYS A 70 27.36 -7.39 -2.35
CA LYS A 70 26.14 -8.21 -2.55
C LYS A 70 25.80 -8.42 -4.03
N LYS A 71 25.91 -7.37 -4.84
CA LYS A 71 25.76 -7.47 -6.30
C LYS A 71 26.77 -8.43 -6.92
N LYS A 72 28.05 -8.36 -6.54
CA LYS A 72 29.09 -9.23 -7.09
C LYS A 72 28.80 -10.71 -6.80
N VAL A 73 28.37 -11.02 -5.57
CA VAL A 73 27.96 -12.38 -5.18
C VAL A 73 26.73 -12.85 -5.96
N MET A 74 25.75 -11.96 -6.15
CA MET A 74 24.52 -12.29 -6.86
C MET A 74 24.70 -12.35 -8.39
N ILE A 75 25.69 -11.68 -8.97
CA ILE A 75 26.01 -11.85 -10.39
C ILE A 75 26.80 -13.15 -10.59
N ALA A 76 27.80 -13.43 -9.75
CA ALA A 76 28.59 -14.65 -9.85
C ALA A 76 27.76 -15.95 -9.71
N THR A 77 26.67 -15.91 -8.93
CA THR A 77 25.76 -17.06 -8.79
C THR A 77 24.82 -17.28 -9.98
N TRP A 78 24.71 -16.33 -10.92
CA TRP A 78 23.70 -16.39 -12.00
C TRP A 78 24.27 -16.17 -13.41
N ASP A 79 25.47 -15.62 -13.56
CA ASP A 79 26.13 -15.38 -14.86
C ASP A 79 26.49 -16.67 -15.62
N ASP A 80 26.31 -17.84 -15.02
CA ASP A 80 26.52 -19.15 -15.66
C ASP A 80 25.29 -19.68 -16.43
N SER A 81 24.24 -18.87 -16.57
CA SER A 81 22.99 -19.30 -17.22
C SER A 81 22.96 -19.10 -18.75
N ASP A 82 23.97 -18.46 -19.34
CA ASP A 82 23.93 -18.03 -20.76
C ASP A 82 25.08 -18.56 -21.63
N GLU A 83 25.71 -19.69 -21.28
CA GLU A 83 26.49 -20.46 -22.25
C GLU A 83 26.17 -21.96 -22.18
N SER A 84 26.04 -22.55 -23.35
CA SER A 84 25.53 -23.89 -23.60
C SER A 84 26.33 -25.02 -22.92
N SER A 85 25.68 -25.87 -22.15
CA SER A 85 25.43 -27.30 -22.44
C SER A 85 25.20 -28.10 -21.16
N ALA A 86 24.40 -29.15 -21.27
CA ALA A 86 23.96 -30.01 -20.18
C ALA A 86 25.13 -30.60 -19.38
N ASP A 87 25.03 -30.62 -18.06
CA ASP A 87 25.38 -31.74 -17.17
C ASP A 87 24.94 -31.42 -15.72
N GLU A 88 24.39 -32.39 -15.00
CA GLU A 88 23.79 -32.24 -13.65
C GLU A 88 24.82 -32.22 -12.49
N ASP A 89 26.09 -31.92 -12.75
CA ASP A 89 27.16 -31.94 -11.72
C ASP A 89 27.57 -30.54 -11.21
N SER A 90 26.95 -29.45 -11.69
CA SER A 90 27.43 -28.08 -11.43
C SER A 90 27.30 -27.60 -9.97
N ASN A 91 26.40 -28.18 -9.17
CA ASN A 91 26.25 -27.77 -7.77
C ASN A 91 27.43 -28.19 -6.88
N GLU A 92 28.11 -29.30 -7.22
CA GLU A 92 29.29 -29.78 -6.48
C GLU A 92 30.53 -28.94 -6.85
N GLU A 93 30.68 -28.58 -8.13
CA GLU A 93 31.77 -27.73 -8.64
C GLU A 93 31.68 -26.30 -8.08
N VAL A 94 30.48 -25.72 -7.97
CA VAL A 94 30.27 -24.39 -7.38
C VAL A 94 30.63 -24.37 -5.88
N ALA A 95 30.35 -25.46 -5.16
CA ALA A 95 30.75 -25.60 -3.76
C ALA A 95 32.28 -25.75 -3.61
N GLN A 96 32.93 -26.48 -4.53
CA GLN A 96 34.39 -26.63 -4.56
C GLN A 96 35.11 -25.33 -4.94
N ILE A 97 34.57 -24.52 -5.86
CA ILE A 97 35.12 -23.22 -6.22
C ILE A 97 35.00 -22.23 -5.05
N ALA A 98 33.87 -22.27 -4.31
CA ALA A 98 33.69 -21.45 -3.11
C ALA A 98 34.64 -21.85 -1.98
N LEU A 99 34.96 -23.14 -1.84
CA LEU A 99 35.95 -23.66 -0.89
C LEU A 99 37.38 -23.28 -1.30
N MET A 100 37.76 -23.47 -2.57
CA MET A 100 39.07 -23.05 -3.09
C MET A 100 39.29 -21.54 -2.93
N ALA A 101 38.26 -20.70 -3.12
CA ALA A 101 38.39 -19.25 -2.92
C ALA A 101 38.60 -18.84 -1.44
N LEU A 102 38.27 -19.70 -0.49
CA LEU A 102 38.54 -19.51 0.94
C LEU A 102 39.89 -20.10 1.36
N GLU A 103 40.31 -21.20 0.74
CA GLU A 103 41.60 -21.88 1.03
C GLU A 103 42.80 -21.17 0.37
N VAL A 104 42.62 -20.48 -0.77
CA VAL A 104 43.68 -19.72 -1.46
C VAL A 104 44.23 -18.54 -0.62
N GLU A 105 43.58 -18.15 0.49
CA GLU A 105 44.15 -17.16 1.41
C GLU A 105 45.15 -17.74 2.44
N GLU A 106 45.32 -19.07 2.58
CA GLU A 106 46.18 -19.63 3.64
C GLU A 106 47.45 -20.39 3.21
N GLU A 107 47.60 -20.98 2.02
CA GLU A 107 48.81 -21.82 1.75
C GLU A 107 49.35 -21.70 0.30
N GLU A 108 50.42 -20.92 0.10
CA GLU A 108 51.44 -21.19 -0.93
C GLU A 108 52.54 -22.06 -0.29
N GLU A 109 52.28 -23.34 -0.04
CA GLU A 109 53.35 -24.33 0.10
C GLU A 109 53.04 -25.51 -0.82
N GLU A 110 53.92 -25.72 -1.81
CA GLU A 110 53.94 -26.89 -2.67
C GLU A 110 54.22 -28.13 -1.80
N GLU A 111 53.26 -29.03 -1.68
CA GLU A 111 53.52 -30.38 -1.15
C GLU A 111 53.17 -31.40 -2.24
N GLU A 112 54.22 -32.06 -2.73
CA GLU A 112 54.16 -33.21 -3.62
C GLU A 112 53.32 -34.32 -2.96
N GLU A 113 52.48 -35.00 -3.74
CA GLU A 113 51.73 -36.19 -3.29
C GLU A 113 52.69 -37.33 -2.89
N GLU A 114 53.20 -37.32 -1.66
CA GLU A 114 53.75 -38.49 -1.00
C GLU A 114 52.62 -39.18 -0.23
N SER A 115 52.30 -40.41 -0.63
CA SER A 115 51.33 -41.29 0.03
C SER A 115 51.88 -41.70 1.40
N ASP A 116 51.78 -40.81 2.37
CA ASP A 116 52.14 -41.10 3.75
C ASP A 116 51.05 -41.95 4.42
N GLU A 117 51.43 -43.17 4.77
CA GLU A 117 50.64 -44.05 5.64
C GLU A 117 50.50 -43.36 7.01
N VAL A 118 49.41 -42.61 7.18
CA VAL A 118 49.08 -41.84 8.40
C VAL A 118 49.19 -42.74 9.63
N THR A 119 50.14 -42.43 10.51
CA THR A 119 50.41 -43.23 11.71
C THR A 119 49.30 -43.02 12.75
N TYR A 120 49.02 -44.05 13.57
CA TYR A 120 47.90 -44.03 14.52
C TYR A 120 47.95 -42.83 15.50
N ASP A 121 49.16 -42.37 15.85
CA ASP A 121 49.38 -41.22 16.72
C ASP A 121 48.95 -39.89 16.08
N GLU A 122 49.08 -39.76 14.75
CA GLU A 122 48.64 -38.57 14.00
C GLU A 122 47.11 -38.49 13.93
N LEU A 123 46.43 -39.63 13.76
CA LEU A 123 44.97 -39.72 13.85
C LEU A 123 44.45 -39.28 15.23
N VAL A 124 45.16 -39.64 16.31
CA VAL A 124 44.79 -39.26 17.69
C VAL A 124 44.87 -37.73 17.87
N LEU A 125 45.95 -37.10 17.38
CA LEU A 125 46.12 -35.64 17.45
C LEU A 125 45.01 -34.90 16.69
N VAL A 126 44.63 -35.41 15.51
CA VAL A 126 43.53 -34.86 14.70
C VAL A 126 42.21 -34.96 15.46
N VAL A 127 41.90 -36.11 16.08
CA VAL A 127 40.68 -36.31 16.87
C VAL A 127 40.63 -35.38 18.09
N GLU A 128 41.75 -35.16 18.77
CA GLU A 128 41.84 -34.21 19.88
C GLU A 128 41.60 -32.75 19.43
N LYS A 129 42.17 -32.35 18.28
CA LYS A 129 41.95 -31.04 17.67
C LYS A 129 40.48 -30.82 17.31
N TYR A 130 39.84 -31.80 16.66
CA TYR A 130 38.40 -31.74 16.36
C TYR A 130 37.55 -31.72 17.63
N SER A 131 37.92 -32.48 18.66
CA SER A 131 37.22 -32.46 19.95
C SER A 131 37.26 -31.08 20.62
N SER A 132 38.41 -30.41 20.56
CA SER A 132 38.58 -29.03 21.02
C SER A 132 37.73 -28.03 20.22
N MET A 133 37.70 -28.18 18.89
CA MET A 133 36.90 -27.36 18.00
C MET A 133 35.40 -27.53 18.29
N ILE A 134 34.92 -28.77 18.44
CA ILE A 134 33.54 -29.11 18.78
C ILE A 134 33.15 -28.49 20.13
N ALA A 135 34.03 -28.55 21.13
CA ALA A 135 33.76 -27.95 22.44
C ALA A 135 33.63 -26.43 22.37
N SER A 136 34.46 -25.78 21.54
CA SER A 136 34.43 -24.33 21.31
C SER A 136 33.16 -23.91 20.57
N LEU A 137 32.82 -24.60 19.48
CA LEU A 137 31.59 -24.39 18.74
C LEU A 137 30.35 -24.58 19.63
N LYS A 138 30.35 -25.61 20.48
CA LYS A 138 29.24 -25.86 21.42
C LYS A 138 29.05 -24.72 22.42
N LYS A 139 30.12 -24.05 22.86
CA LYS A 139 30.03 -22.83 23.68
C LYS A 139 29.44 -21.67 22.89
N ASN A 140 29.91 -21.45 21.66
CA ASN A 140 29.41 -20.37 20.81
C ASN A 140 27.92 -20.54 20.49
N VAL A 141 27.48 -21.76 20.17
CA VAL A 141 26.06 -22.09 19.97
C VAL A 141 25.25 -21.75 21.22
N LYS A 142 25.76 -22.06 22.42
CA LYS A 142 25.07 -21.75 23.67
C LYS A 142 24.93 -20.23 23.89
N ILE A 143 25.96 -19.45 23.53
CA ILE A 143 25.91 -17.98 23.60
C ILE A 143 24.88 -17.43 22.62
N LEU A 144 24.95 -17.86 21.35
CA LEU A 144 24.02 -17.43 20.30
C LEU A 144 22.55 -17.78 20.61
N VAL A 145 22.31 -18.92 21.26
CA VAL A 145 20.96 -19.30 21.71
C VAL A 145 20.44 -18.32 22.75
N ASN A 146 21.27 -17.93 23.73
CA ASN A 146 20.87 -16.95 24.75
C ASN A 146 20.63 -15.56 24.13
N GLU A 147 21.53 -15.10 23.25
CA GLU A 147 21.37 -13.82 22.55
C GLU A 147 20.09 -13.79 21.71
N ASN A 148 19.74 -14.91 21.05
CA ASN A 148 18.48 -15.02 20.31
C ASN A 148 17.24 -14.98 21.22
N GLU A 149 17.28 -15.58 22.40
CA GLU A 149 16.18 -15.49 23.36
C GLU A 149 16.00 -14.04 23.89
N GLU A 150 17.10 -13.34 24.14
CA GLU A 150 17.08 -11.92 24.52
C GLU A 150 16.51 -11.03 23.40
N LEU A 151 16.97 -11.22 22.16
CA LEU A 151 16.45 -10.49 20.99
C LEU A 151 14.95 -10.74 20.78
N LYS A 152 14.48 -11.98 20.97
CA LYS A 152 13.07 -12.32 20.87
C LYS A 152 12.23 -11.60 21.93
N SER A 153 12.74 -11.49 23.15
CA SER A 153 12.07 -10.77 24.24
C SER A 153 12.00 -9.27 23.97
N ILE A 154 13.09 -8.68 23.43
CA ILE A 154 13.13 -7.26 23.04
C ILE A 154 12.16 -6.97 21.89
N ASN A 155 12.06 -7.86 20.90
CA ASN A 155 11.19 -7.65 19.75
C ASN A 155 9.71 -7.65 20.16
N LEU A 156 9.30 -8.60 21.00
CA LEU A 156 7.94 -8.64 21.57
C LEU A 156 7.60 -7.33 22.31
N ALA A 157 8.51 -6.83 23.14
CA ALA A 157 8.29 -5.57 23.86
C ALA A 157 8.21 -4.33 22.94
N LYS A 158 8.92 -4.33 21.80
CA LYS A 158 8.84 -3.24 20.81
C LYS A 158 7.53 -3.28 20.02
N GLU A 159 7.06 -4.47 19.64
CA GLU A 159 5.78 -4.65 18.96
C GLU A 159 4.62 -4.20 19.86
N GLU A 160 4.63 -4.56 21.15
CA GLU A 160 3.61 -4.13 22.11
C GLU A 160 3.56 -2.61 22.25
N ASN A 161 4.71 -1.94 22.45
CA ASN A 161 4.76 -0.48 22.57
C ASN A 161 4.34 0.26 21.29
N SER A 162 4.67 -0.27 20.11
CA SER A 162 4.27 0.35 18.83
C SER A 162 2.76 0.28 18.64
N ASN A 163 2.16 -0.87 18.97
CA ASN A 163 0.73 -1.08 18.86
C ASN A 163 -0.06 -0.24 19.87
N GLU A 164 0.41 -0.11 21.12
CA GLU A 164 -0.23 0.74 22.12
C GLU A 164 -0.30 2.21 21.69
N ILE A 165 0.79 2.76 21.13
CA ILE A 165 0.81 4.15 20.66
C ILE A 165 -0.15 4.36 19.48
N GLU A 166 -0.23 3.40 18.55
CA GLU A 166 -1.14 3.48 17.41
C GLU A 166 -2.61 3.38 17.85
N VAL A 167 -2.92 2.50 18.81
CA VAL A 167 -4.25 2.38 19.41
C VAL A 167 -4.67 3.69 20.09
N ASP A 168 -3.81 4.29 20.91
CA ASP A 168 -4.10 5.57 21.59
C ASP A 168 -4.40 6.71 20.60
N LEU A 169 -3.67 6.78 19.48
CA LEU A 169 -3.92 7.77 18.43
C LEU A 169 -5.27 7.54 17.74
N LEU A 170 -5.59 6.29 17.41
CA LEU A 170 -6.86 5.92 16.78
C LEU A 170 -8.05 6.17 17.72
N GLU A 171 -7.92 5.88 19.01
CA GLU A 171 -8.96 6.15 20.00
C GLU A 171 -9.29 7.65 20.11
N ASN A 172 -8.26 8.50 20.07
CA ASN A 172 -8.43 9.95 20.06
C ASN A 172 -9.13 10.45 18.79
N GLU A 173 -8.75 9.94 17.62
CA GLU A 173 -9.38 10.26 16.32
C GLU A 173 -10.87 9.86 16.33
N VAL A 174 -11.18 8.64 16.80
CA VAL A 174 -12.55 8.14 16.92
C VAL A 174 -13.37 9.02 17.86
N ALA A 175 -12.83 9.39 19.03
CA ALA A 175 -13.51 10.25 19.98
C ALA A 175 -13.82 11.65 19.39
N PHE A 176 -12.90 12.19 18.58
CA PHE A 176 -13.12 13.44 17.85
C PHE A 176 -14.26 13.32 16.82
N LEU A 177 -14.21 12.29 15.97
CA LEU A 177 -15.21 12.03 14.95
C LEU A 177 -16.60 11.76 15.54
N GLU A 178 -16.69 11.05 16.67
CA GLU A 178 -17.95 10.86 17.38
C GLU A 178 -18.56 12.17 17.88
N LYS A 179 -17.71 13.09 18.36
CA LYS A 179 -18.16 14.40 18.82
C LYS A 179 -18.69 15.26 17.67
N GLU A 180 -18.03 15.24 16.53
CA GLU A 180 -18.50 15.91 15.32
C GLU A 180 -19.82 15.30 14.81
N ASN A 181 -19.92 13.97 14.77
CA ASN A 181 -21.15 13.26 14.39
C ASN A 181 -22.31 13.59 15.32
N ARG A 182 -22.09 13.72 16.64
CA ARG A 182 -23.12 14.17 17.58
C ARG A 182 -23.63 15.58 17.24
N LYS A 183 -22.73 16.52 16.97
CA LYS A 183 -23.11 17.90 16.57
C LYS A 183 -23.92 17.92 15.28
N LEU A 184 -23.45 17.22 14.24
CA LEU A 184 -24.16 17.13 12.96
C LEU A 184 -25.55 16.52 13.14
N LYS A 185 -25.69 15.53 14.01
CA LYS A 185 -26.98 14.91 14.33
C LYS A 185 -27.95 15.89 14.99
N GLU A 186 -27.47 16.70 15.93
CA GLU A 186 -28.25 17.77 16.56
C GLU A 186 -28.70 18.83 15.54
N GLU A 187 -27.80 19.25 14.63
CA GLU A 187 -28.13 20.19 13.54
C GLU A 187 -29.19 19.62 12.60
N ILE A 188 -29.07 18.35 12.21
CA ILE A 188 -30.07 17.66 11.38
C ILE A 188 -31.43 17.63 12.07
N GLU A 189 -31.48 17.37 13.38
CA GLU A 189 -32.72 17.35 14.14
C GLU A 189 -33.37 18.75 14.23
N ALA A 190 -32.55 19.79 14.46
CA ALA A 190 -33.00 21.18 14.43
C ALA A 190 -33.56 21.55 13.05
N LEU A 191 -32.84 21.23 11.97
CA LEU A 191 -33.27 21.48 10.60
C LEU A 191 -34.58 20.73 10.27
N LYS A 192 -34.70 19.46 10.64
CA LYS A 192 -35.95 18.69 10.47
C LYS A 192 -37.14 19.36 11.18
N LYS A 193 -36.93 19.89 12.38
CA LYS A 193 -37.96 20.62 13.14
C LYS A 193 -38.35 21.94 12.47
N THR A 194 -37.42 22.63 11.83
CA THR A 194 -37.75 23.84 11.04
C THR A 194 -38.52 23.48 9.77
N LEU A 195 -38.13 22.40 9.10
CA LEU A 195 -38.77 21.93 7.88
C LEU A 195 -40.21 21.46 8.14
N SER A 196 -40.48 20.77 9.25
CA SER A 196 -41.85 20.39 9.60
C SER A 196 -42.75 21.59 9.88
N LYS A 197 -42.23 22.63 10.58
CA LYS A 197 -42.97 23.90 10.76
C LYS A 197 -43.26 24.58 9.42
N LEU A 198 -42.28 24.63 8.52
CA LEU A 198 -42.45 25.20 7.19
C LEU A 198 -43.50 24.43 6.39
N SER A 199 -43.42 23.09 6.39
CA SER A 199 -44.40 22.21 5.75
C SER A 199 -45.82 22.50 6.23
N ASN A 200 -46.02 22.60 7.56
CA ASN A 200 -47.34 22.90 8.13
C ASN A 200 -47.84 24.29 7.74
N SER A 201 -46.95 25.28 7.66
CA SER A 201 -47.32 26.62 7.20
C SER A 201 -47.67 26.66 5.70
N SER A 202 -46.95 25.86 4.89
CA SER A 202 -47.19 25.72 3.46
C SER A 202 -48.55 25.07 3.20
N GLU A 203 -48.89 24.01 3.92
CA GLU A 203 -50.20 23.34 3.81
C GLU A 203 -51.35 24.29 4.17
N LYS A 204 -51.20 25.06 5.26
CA LYS A 204 -52.20 26.09 5.62
C LYS A 204 -52.37 27.14 4.53
N LEU A 205 -51.27 27.58 3.90
CA LEU A 205 -51.32 28.52 2.79
C LEU A 205 -52.00 27.91 1.56
N GLU A 206 -51.69 26.66 1.21
CA GLU A 206 -52.35 25.96 0.10
C GLU A 206 -53.86 25.81 0.34
N ASN A 207 -54.27 25.48 1.57
CA ASN A 207 -55.68 25.40 1.94
C ASN A 207 -56.38 26.77 1.81
N LEU A 208 -55.73 27.87 2.23
CA LEU A 208 -56.27 29.22 2.06
C LEU A 208 -56.42 29.60 0.58
N ILE A 209 -55.41 29.32 -0.23
CA ILE A 209 -55.45 29.57 -1.67
C ILE A 209 -56.54 28.73 -2.34
N GLY A 210 -56.72 27.47 -1.92
CA GLY A 210 -57.75 26.58 -2.44
C GLY A 210 -59.19 27.03 -2.13
N ILE A 211 -59.40 27.74 -1.01
CA ILE A 211 -60.71 28.29 -0.61
C ILE A 211 -60.99 29.65 -1.28
N GLN A 212 -59.95 30.35 -1.75
CA GLN A 212 -60.11 31.67 -2.33
C GLN A 212 -60.83 31.59 -3.69
N ARG A 213 -61.89 32.40 -3.85
CA ARG A 213 -62.62 32.52 -5.12
C ARG A 213 -61.68 33.04 -6.20
N CYS A 214 -61.63 32.39 -7.36
CA CYS A 214 -60.81 32.84 -8.48
C CYS A 214 -61.09 34.31 -8.78
N VAL A 215 -60.04 35.11 -9.01
CA VAL A 215 -60.15 36.56 -9.25
C VAL A 215 -61.00 36.89 -10.48
N PHE A 216 -61.27 35.88 -11.32
CA PHE A 216 -62.09 35.91 -12.52
C PHE A 216 -63.57 35.53 -12.29
N ASP A 217 -63.92 34.89 -11.17
CA ASP A 217 -65.31 34.51 -10.82
C ASP A 217 -66.06 35.65 -10.12
N LYS A 218 -65.85 36.88 -10.59
CA LYS A 218 -66.57 38.07 -10.09
C LYS A 218 -67.88 38.23 -10.86
N ALA A 219 -68.91 37.49 -10.46
CA ALA A 219 -70.29 37.74 -10.90
C ALA A 219 -71.00 38.66 -9.90
N GLY A 220 -71.45 39.83 -10.37
CA GLY A 220 -72.19 40.82 -9.58
C GLY A 220 -72.49 42.08 -10.42
N LEU A 221 -73.51 42.85 -10.00
CA LEU A 221 -73.91 44.10 -10.66
C LEU A 221 -72.72 45.08 -10.71
N GLY A 222 -72.20 45.33 -11.92
CA GLY A 222 -71.15 46.32 -12.18
C GLY A 222 -69.75 45.79 -12.55
N TYR A 223 -69.57 44.47 -12.73
CA TYR A 223 -68.30 43.90 -13.24
C TYR A 223 -68.46 43.34 -14.66
N GLU A 224 -67.60 43.76 -15.59
CA GLU A 224 -67.43 43.15 -16.91
C GLU A 224 -66.33 42.07 -16.87
N GLU A 225 -66.57 40.94 -17.55
CA GLU A 225 -65.62 39.83 -17.65
C GLU A 225 -64.31 40.29 -18.32
N MET A 226 -63.18 40.16 -17.62
CA MET A 226 -61.88 40.61 -18.13
C MET A 226 -61.24 39.56 -19.06
N ASN A 227 -60.95 39.92 -20.32
CA ASN A 227 -60.36 39.05 -21.36
C ASN A 227 -58.91 38.56 -21.12
N ASN A 228 -58.28 38.86 -19.98
CA ASN A 228 -56.87 38.51 -19.71
C ASN A 228 -56.67 37.15 -19.00
N VAL A 229 -57.69 36.30 -18.99
CA VAL A 229 -57.71 34.97 -18.30
C VAL A 229 -56.61 34.01 -18.78
N LYS A 230 -56.09 34.17 -20.01
CA LYS A 230 -55.14 33.22 -20.63
C LYS A 230 -53.79 33.09 -19.91
N LEU A 231 -53.30 34.16 -19.26
CA LEU A 231 -51.97 34.12 -18.65
C LEU A 231 -51.95 33.26 -17.36
N TYR A 232 -53.06 33.24 -16.62
CA TYR A 232 -53.19 32.48 -15.38
C TYR A 232 -53.73 31.07 -15.59
N GLN A 233 -54.53 30.82 -16.64
CA GLN A 233 -54.93 29.46 -17.04
C GLN A 233 -53.69 28.58 -17.28
N ASN A 234 -52.68 29.13 -17.98
CA ASN A 234 -51.39 28.47 -18.21
C ASN A 234 -50.64 28.14 -16.91
N PHE A 235 -50.82 28.92 -15.83
CA PHE A 235 -50.17 28.68 -14.55
C PHE A 235 -50.81 27.48 -13.82
N PHE A 236 -52.15 27.38 -13.85
CA PHE A 236 -52.87 26.24 -13.29
C PHE A 236 -52.67 24.96 -14.12
N GLU A 237 -52.72 25.05 -15.44
CA GLU A 237 -52.40 23.92 -16.33
C GLU A 237 -50.95 23.44 -16.15
N ARG A 238 -50.01 24.37 -15.87
CA ARG A 238 -48.62 24.01 -15.55
C ARG A 238 -48.52 23.31 -14.19
N LYS A 239 -49.25 23.76 -13.16
CA LYS A 239 -49.30 23.07 -11.85
C LYS A 239 -49.86 21.65 -12.01
N GLU A 240 -50.96 21.50 -12.76
CA GLU A 240 -51.59 20.21 -13.01
C GLU A 240 -50.69 19.27 -13.83
N ARG A 241 -49.94 19.79 -14.83
CA ARG A 241 -48.90 19.01 -15.51
C ARG A 241 -47.79 18.56 -14.58
N ILE A 242 -47.31 19.43 -13.68
CA ILE A 242 -46.24 19.09 -12.74
C ILE A 242 -46.69 18.01 -11.76
N GLU A 243 -47.93 18.05 -11.28
CA GLU A 243 -48.51 17.00 -10.43
C GLU A 243 -48.67 15.68 -11.18
N LYS A 244 -49.17 15.71 -12.43
CA LYS A 244 -49.24 14.52 -13.29
C LYS A 244 -47.85 13.92 -13.55
N GLU A 245 -46.85 14.75 -13.86
CA GLU A 245 -45.46 14.32 -14.03
C GLU A 245 -44.86 13.71 -12.76
N LYS A 246 -45.17 14.25 -11.56
CA LYS A 246 -44.72 13.67 -10.28
C LYS A 246 -45.31 12.28 -10.06
N VAL A 247 -46.59 12.10 -10.36
CA VAL A 247 -47.27 10.80 -10.29
C VAL A 247 -46.66 9.83 -11.31
N GLU A 248 -46.43 10.26 -12.55
CA GLU A 248 -45.81 9.44 -13.60
C GLU A 248 -44.39 9.02 -13.24
N LYS A 249 -43.55 9.96 -12.77
CA LYS A 249 -42.18 9.67 -12.29
C LYS A 249 -42.18 8.70 -11.10
N ALA A 250 -43.18 8.76 -10.22
CA ALA A 250 -43.35 7.79 -9.13
C ALA A 250 -43.76 6.40 -9.64
N HIS A 251 -44.61 6.31 -10.67
CA HIS A 251 -44.98 5.06 -11.32
C HIS A 251 -43.80 4.45 -12.10
N ILE A 252 -42.99 5.28 -12.77
CA ILE A 252 -41.76 4.86 -13.46
C ILE A 252 -40.73 4.35 -12.45
N LYS A 253 -40.52 5.04 -11.31
CA LYS A 253 -39.66 4.54 -10.23
C LYS A 253 -40.13 3.19 -9.68
N LYS A 254 -41.44 3.01 -9.43
CA LYS A 254 -42.01 1.70 -9.03
C LYS A 254 -41.82 0.63 -10.10
N LYS A 255 -41.85 0.99 -11.39
CA LYS A 255 -41.64 0.06 -12.52
C LYS A 255 -40.16 -0.32 -12.67
N ILE A 256 -39.23 0.61 -12.45
CA ILE A 256 -37.78 0.35 -12.43
C ILE A 256 -37.40 -0.54 -11.23
N VAL A 257 -37.97 -0.30 -10.04
CA VAL A 257 -37.81 -1.20 -8.87
C VAL A 257 -38.37 -2.60 -9.16
N LYS A 258 -39.41 -2.73 -10.01
CA LYS A 258 -39.91 -4.03 -10.47
C LYS A 258 -39.09 -4.66 -11.62
N ILE A 259 -38.20 -3.92 -12.28
CA ILE A 259 -37.36 -4.39 -13.39
C ILE A 259 -35.92 -4.73 -12.90
N SER A 260 -35.63 -4.60 -11.60
CA SER A 260 -34.32 -5.01 -11.09
C SER A 260 -34.18 -6.54 -11.03
N CYS A 261 -33.30 -7.02 -11.93
CA CYS A 261 -32.51 -8.25 -11.89
C CYS A 261 -33.14 -9.56 -12.42
N ASN A 262 -32.83 -9.92 -13.67
CA ASN A 262 -32.91 -11.28 -14.21
C ASN A 262 -31.64 -12.12 -13.93
N CYS A 263 -30.81 -11.73 -12.94
CA CYS A 263 -29.59 -12.46 -12.57
C CYS A 263 -29.55 -12.95 -11.11
N CYS A 264 -30.57 -12.70 -10.29
CA CYS A 264 -30.65 -13.28 -8.95
C CYS A 264 -32.10 -13.65 -8.62
N ASP A 265 -32.44 -14.93 -8.75
CA ASP A 265 -33.55 -15.52 -8.01
C ASP A 265 -33.25 -15.41 -6.52
N LYS A 266 -33.92 -14.48 -5.84
CA LYS A 266 -34.33 -14.62 -4.43
C LYS A 266 -35.43 -13.60 -4.12
N ILE A 267 -36.60 -14.16 -3.79
CA ILE A 267 -37.72 -13.48 -3.13
C ILE A 267 -37.32 -13.19 -1.68
#